data_AF-A0A2H1E6T7-F1
#
_entry.id   AF-A0A2H1E6T7-F1
#
_cell.length_a   1.000
_cell.length_b   1.000
_cell.length_c   1.000
_cell.angle_alpha   90.00
_cell.angle_beta   90.00
_cell.angle_gamma   90.00
#
_symmetry.space_group_name_H-M   'P 1'
#
loop_
_entity.id
_entity.type
_entity.pdbx_description
1 polymer ?
#
loop_
_entity_poly.entity_id
_entity_poly.type
_entity_poly.pdbx_seq_one_letter_code
_entity_poly.pdbx_strand_id
1 'polypeptide(L)'
;MKNIITNLERNKEKEYSDFFIVHELIDPLYDSIRDIVGENIMILNQSRILMRQGHISEGIKKYQNFKEGWTEFREMFDRLNKLVPLTLNKNLSVIEELITNSTERNLLSKIPVAPKKYLEDDNLNETDLDWIIGKIKDYWGKYSQIYSSNRLNYLLKISNVII
;
A
#
# COMPACT_ATOMS: atom_id res chain seq x y z
N MET A 1 -3.71 8.89 6.38
CA MET A 1 -2.33 8.62 6.86
C MET A 1 -1.67 9.80 7.56
N LYS A 2 -1.72 11.03 7.00
CA LYS A 2 -1.13 12.24 7.64
C LYS A 2 -1.58 12.47 9.09
N ASN A 3 -2.87 12.33 9.38
CA ASN A 3 -3.39 12.48 10.76
C ASN A 3 -2.82 11.45 11.74
N ILE A 4 -2.60 10.21 11.30
CA ILE A 4 -1.99 9.14 12.11
C ILE A 4 -0.55 9.53 12.45
N ILE A 5 0.22 9.95 11.45
CA ILE A 5 1.61 10.43 11.61
C ILE A 5 1.65 11.58 12.62
N THR A 6 0.80 12.60 12.45
CA THR A 6 0.74 13.73 13.38
C THR A 6 0.37 13.31 14.80
N ASN A 7 -0.56 12.37 14.97
CA ASN A 7 -0.95 11.86 16.28
C ASN A 7 0.18 11.08 16.96
N LEU A 8 0.92 10.26 16.23
CA LEU A 8 2.09 9.54 16.74
C LEU A 8 3.23 10.50 17.09
N GLU A 9 3.50 11.50 16.24
CA GLU A 9 4.51 12.53 16.51
C GLU A 9 4.21 13.28 17.82
N ARG A 10 2.93 13.55 18.12
CA ARG A 10 2.48 14.21 19.36
C ARG A 10 2.51 13.32 20.60
N ASN A 11 2.52 11.99 20.46
CA ASN A 11 2.42 11.05 21.58
C ASN A 11 3.63 10.11 21.71
N LYS A 12 4.78 10.47 21.12
CA LYS A 12 6.00 9.65 21.04
C LYS A 12 6.47 8.99 22.35
N GLU A 13 6.15 9.57 23.51
CA GLU A 13 6.64 9.12 24.82
C GLU A 13 5.62 8.32 25.64
N LYS A 14 4.42 8.05 25.11
CA LYS A 14 3.37 7.33 25.85
C LYS A 14 3.39 5.84 25.54
N GLU A 15 3.19 5.02 26.58
CA GLU A 15 2.78 3.64 26.39
C GLU A 15 1.39 3.61 25.74
N TYR A 16 1.26 2.88 24.64
CA TYR A 16 0.01 2.74 23.91
C TYR A 16 -0.78 1.56 24.45
N SER A 17 -2.01 1.79 24.90
CA SER A 17 -2.93 0.69 25.27
C SER A 17 -3.36 -0.10 24.04
N ASP A 18 -3.75 -1.37 24.23
CA ASP A 18 -4.29 -2.19 23.13
C ASP A 18 -5.51 -1.53 22.45
N PHE A 19 -6.36 -0.85 23.22
CA PHE A 19 -7.49 -0.07 22.69
C PHE A 19 -7.02 1.06 21.75
N PHE A 20 -6.01 1.83 22.18
CA PHE A 20 -5.41 2.87 21.36
C PHE A 20 -4.81 2.28 20.07
N ILE A 21 -4.09 1.17 20.17
CA ILE A 21 -3.46 0.52 19.02
C ILE A 21 -4.51 0.11 17.97
N VAL A 22 -5.68 -0.40 18.38
CA VAL A 22 -6.73 -0.76 17.41
C VAL A 22 -7.35 0.50 16.79
N HIS A 23 -7.88 1.39 17.63
CA HIS A 23 -8.78 2.44 17.18
C HIS A 23 -8.09 3.69 16.63
N GLU A 24 -6.89 4.00 17.09
CA GLU A 24 -6.15 5.19 16.68
C GLU A 24 -5.04 4.88 15.67
N LEU A 25 -4.74 3.60 15.46
CA LEU A 25 -3.60 3.18 14.64
C LEU A 25 -3.97 2.12 13.60
N ILE A 26 -4.34 0.90 13.98
CA ILE A 26 -4.58 -0.20 13.01
C ILE A 26 -5.76 0.10 12.09
N ASP A 27 -6.94 0.43 12.64
CA ASP A 27 -8.15 0.69 11.85
C ASP A 27 -7.97 1.94 10.94
N PRO A 28 -7.53 3.11 11.47
CA PRO A 28 -7.27 4.28 10.62
C PRO A 28 -6.20 4.07 9.56
N LEU A 29 -5.16 3.27 9.85
CA LEU A 29 -4.10 2.95 8.89
C LEU A 29 -4.65 2.09 7.77
N TYR A 30 -5.43 1.06 8.09
CA TYR A 30 -6.08 0.22 7.10
C TYR A 30 -6.99 1.03 6.17
N ASP A 31 -7.85 1.88 6.73
CA ASP A 31 -8.73 2.75 5.94
C ASP A 31 -7.92 3.70 5.04
N SER A 32 -6.88 4.34 5.59
CA SER A 32 -6.01 5.22 4.82
C SER A 32 -5.36 4.52 3.64
N ILE A 33 -4.87 3.28 3.83
CA ILE A 33 -4.20 2.53 2.78
C ILE A 33 -5.23 2.01 1.77
N ARG A 34 -6.41 1.57 2.22
CA ARG A 34 -7.51 1.16 1.33
C ARG A 34 -7.86 2.27 0.36
N ASP A 35 -8.01 3.49 0.86
CA ASP A 35 -8.41 4.63 0.05
C ASP A 35 -7.29 4.98 -0.97
N ILE A 36 -6.03 5.06 -0.54
CA ILE A 36 -4.87 5.30 -1.43
C ILE A 36 -4.77 4.22 -2.52
N VAL A 37 -4.87 2.93 -2.13
CA VAL A 37 -4.80 1.80 -3.06
C VAL A 37 -5.97 1.85 -4.05
N GLY A 38 -7.19 2.13 -3.57
CA GLY A 38 -8.39 2.24 -4.39
C GLY A 38 -8.29 3.35 -5.42
N GLU A 39 -7.87 4.55 -5.02
CA GLU A 39 -7.64 5.70 -5.90
C GLU A 39 -6.60 5.39 -6.98
N ASN A 40 -5.46 4.80 -6.60
CA ASN A 40 -4.40 4.48 -7.55
C ASN A 40 -4.80 3.37 -8.53
N ILE A 41 -5.55 2.35 -8.09
CA ILE A 41 -6.15 1.36 -8.99
C ILE A 41 -7.11 2.02 -9.97
N MET A 42 -7.92 2.99 -9.53
CA MET A 42 -8.82 3.72 -10.42
C MET A 42 -8.03 4.50 -11.48
N ILE A 43 -6.97 5.21 -11.09
CA ILE A 43 -6.09 5.95 -12.01
C ILE A 43 -5.45 5.01 -13.05
N LEU A 44 -4.91 3.87 -12.62
CA LEU A 44 -4.31 2.87 -13.51
C LEU A 44 -5.35 2.30 -14.48
N ASN A 45 -6.57 2.01 -14.02
CA ASN A 45 -7.64 1.54 -14.92
C ASN A 45 -8.03 2.60 -15.95
N GLN A 46 -8.09 3.88 -15.57
CA GLN A 46 -8.34 4.98 -16.51
C GLN A 46 -7.22 5.08 -17.55
N SER A 47 -5.95 5.01 -17.11
CA SER A 47 -4.79 4.97 -17.99
C SER A 47 -4.90 3.84 -19.02
N ARG A 48 -5.20 2.62 -18.55
CA ARG A 48 -5.38 1.44 -19.40
C ARG A 48 -6.51 1.60 -20.42
N ILE A 49 -7.66 2.14 -20.00
CA ILE A 49 -8.82 2.35 -20.89
C ILE A 49 -8.47 3.34 -22.00
N LEU A 50 -7.81 4.45 -21.66
CA LEU A 50 -7.37 5.44 -22.65
C LEU A 50 -6.38 4.84 -23.64
N MET A 51 -5.42 4.02 -23.16
CA MET A 51 -4.49 3.33 -24.04
C MET A 51 -5.20 2.38 -25.02
N ARG A 52 -6.17 1.58 -24.54
CA ARG A 52 -6.99 0.68 -25.37
C ARG A 52 -7.79 1.41 -26.45
N GLN A 53 -8.22 2.63 -26.16
CA GLN A 53 -8.97 3.47 -27.09
C GLN A 53 -8.07 4.19 -28.11
N GLY A 54 -6.75 4.03 -28.05
CA GLY A 54 -5.79 4.71 -28.90
C GLY A 54 -5.35 6.08 -28.39
N HIS A 55 -5.86 6.55 -27.25
CA HIS A 55 -5.45 7.79 -26.59
C HIS A 55 -4.16 7.59 -25.76
N ILE A 56 -3.10 7.10 -26.41
CA ILE A 56 -1.86 6.67 -25.75
C ILE A 56 -1.24 7.79 -24.90
N SER A 57 -1.12 9.00 -25.44
CA SER A 57 -0.51 10.13 -24.72
C SER A 57 -1.28 10.49 -23.44
N GLU A 58 -2.61 10.44 -23.48
CA GLU A 58 -3.46 10.69 -22.30
C GLU A 58 -3.40 9.55 -21.30
N GLY A 59 -3.33 8.30 -21.78
CA GLY A 59 -3.06 7.13 -20.95
C GLY A 59 -1.74 7.26 -20.20
N ILE A 60 -0.66 7.68 -20.87
CA ILE A 60 0.64 7.94 -20.24
C ILE A 60 0.54 9.06 -19.21
N LYS A 61 -0.16 10.17 -19.49
CA LYS A 61 -0.38 11.24 -18.50
C LYS A 61 -1.08 10.72 -17.25
N LYS A 62 -2.12 9.89 -17.39
CA LYS A 62 -2.78 9.26 -16.24
C LYS A 62 -1.84 8.34 -15.47
N TYR A 63 -0.97 7.61 -16.15
CA TYR A 63 0.03 6.78 -15.50
C TYR A 63 1.05 7.62 -14.70
N GLN A 64 1.45 8.79 -15.20
CA GLN A 64 2.31 9.70 -14.44
C GLN A 64 1.64 10.17 -13.13
N ASN A 65 0.34 10.46 -13.14
CA ASN A 65 -0.40 10.77 -11.90
C ASN A 65 -0.37 9.60 -10.90
N PHE A 66 -0.42 8.35 -11.38
CA PHE A 66 -0.22 7.18 -10.52
C PHE A 66 1.20 7.15 -9.95
N LYS A 67 2.24 7.42 -10.77
CA LYS A 67 3.64 7.46 -10.30
C LYS A 67 3.82 8.47 -9.16
N GLU A 68 3.27 9.68 -9.33
CA GLU A 68 3.30 10.72 -8.30
C GLU A 68 2.60 10.25 -7.02
N GLY A 69 1.34 9.80 -7.12
CA GLY A 69 0.56 9.34 -5.96
C GLY A 69 1.18 8.14 -5.24
N TRP A 70 1.78 7.20 -5.98
CA TRP A 70 2.46 6.05 -5.40
C TRP A 70 3.79 6.42 -4.73
N THR A 71 4.50 7.41 -5.27
CA THR A 71 5.72 7.95 -4.67
C THR A 71 5.40 8.69 -3.37
N GLU A 72 4.38 9.55 -3.36
CA GLU A 72 3.89 10.19 -2.14
C GLU A 72 3.46 9.18 -1.08
N PHE A 73 2.81 8.08 -1.51
CA PHE A 73 2.44 7.00 -0.61
C PHE A 73 3.67 6.36 0.05
N ARG A 74 4.72 6.05 -0.73
CA ARG A 74 5.99 5.54 -0.20
C ARG A 74 6.60 6.49 0.83
N GLU A 75 6.69 7.78 0.52
CA GLU A 75 7.27 8.77 1.43
C GLU A 75 6.48 8.89 2.75
N MET A 76 5.14 8.87 2.67
CA MET A 76 4.29 8.85 3.86
C MET A 76 4.49 7.58 4.69
N PHE A 77 4.62 6.43 4.02
CA PHE A 77 4.90 5.16 4.69
C PHE A 77 6.27 5.17 5.38
N ASP A 78 7.33 5.66 4.73
CA ASP A 78 8.67 5.73 5.31
C ASP A 78 8.70 6.62 6.56
N ARG A 79 7.92 7.70 6.55
CA ARG A 79 7.73 8.55 7.74
C ARG A 79 6.99 7.80 8.85
N LEU A 80 5.91 7.10 8.52
CA LEU A 80 5.14 6.31 9.47
C LEU A 80 6.01 5.20 10.11
N ASN A 81 6.77 4.47 9.29
CA ASN A 81 7.59 3.33 9.74
C ASN A 81 8.65 3.73 10.79
N LYS A 82 9.11 4.98 10.77
CA LYS A 82 10.04 5.54 11.77
C LYS A 82 9.38 5.89 13.11
N LEU A 83 8.05 5.96 13.15
CA LEU A 83 7.28 6.46 14.29
C LEU A 83 6.49 5.35 15.01
N VAL A 84 6.17 4.28 14.31
CA VAL A 84 5.32 3.21 14.82
C VAL A 84 6.14 2.24 15.69
N PRO A 85 5.61 1.77 16.82
CA PRO A 85 6.28 0.78 17.66
C PRO A 85 6.59 -0.53 16.92
N LEU A 86 7.68 -1.20 17.31
CA LEU A 86 8.12 -2.51 16.76
C LEU A 86 7.03 -3.59 16.80
N THR A 87 6.07 -3.49 17.71
CA THR A 87 4.95 -4.42 17.85
C THR A 87 4.04 -4.47 16.61
N LEU A 88 4.10 -3.47 15.73
CA LEU A 88 3.33 -3.42 14.48
C LEU A 88 4.15 -3.75 13.22
N ASN A 89 5.40 -4.19 13.39
CA ASN A 89 6.31 -4.49 12.28
C ASN A 89 5.71 -5.41 11.21
N LYS A 90 4.87 -6.40 11.59
CA LYS A 90 4.23 -7.32 10.62
C LYS A 90 3.22 -6.63 9.69
N ASN A 91 2.47 -5.63 10.18
CA ASN A 91 1.57 -4.88 9.30
C ASN A 91 2.39 -4.02 8.34
N LEU A 92 3.42 -3.35 8.86
CA LEU A 92 4.26 -2.43 8.08
C LEU A 92 5.08 -3.17 7.01
N SER A 93 5.64 -4.34 7.31
CA SER A 93 6.41 -5.11 6.32
C SER A 93 5.59 -5.48 5.09
N VAL A 94 4.31 -5.83 5.27
CA VAL A 94 3.45 -6.19 4.13
C VAL A 94 3.01 -4.96 3.34
N ILE A 95 2.87 -3.81 3.99
CA ILE A 95 2.66 -2.54 3.29
C ILE A 95 3.89 -2.17 2.47
N GLU A 96 5.09 -2.35 3.02
CA GLU A 96 6.35 -2.13 2.30
C GLU A 96 6.47 -3.05 1.07
N GLU A 97 6.13 -4.34 1.23
CA GLU A 97 6.02 -5.28 0.11
C GLU A 97 4.99 -4.82 -0.93
N LEU A 98 3.82 -4.35 -0.50
CA LEU A 98 2.80 -3.81 -1.40
C LEU A 98 3.35 -2.63 -2.20
N ILE A 99 3.99 -1.66 -1.54
CA ILE A 99 4.51 -0.46 -2.19
C ILE A 99 5.64 -0.80 -3.17
N THR A 100 6.54 -1.71 -2.78
CA THR A 100 7.75 -2.04 -3.56
C THR A 100 7.48 -3.07 -4.64
N ASN A 101 6.97 -4.25 -4.26
CA ASN A 101 6.85 -5.37 -5.17
C ASN A 101 5.65 -5.27 -6.13
N SER A 102 4.74 -4.31 -5.94
CA SER A 102 3.68 -4.06 -6.92
C SER A 102 4.16 -3.26 -8.12
N THR A 103 5.23 -2.48 -7.95
CA THR A 103 5.83 -1.65 -9.00
C THR A 103 7.17 -2.19 -9.49
N GLU A 104 7.54 -3.39 -9.05
CA GLU A 104 8.77 -4.08 -9.46
C GLU A 104 8.43 -5.46 -10.05
N ARG A 105 8.92 -5.70 -11.26
CA ARG A 105 8.94 -7.03 -11.86
C ARG A 105 10.30 -7.66 -11.61
N ASN A 106 10.37 -8.57 -10.65
CA ASN A 106 11.58 -9.30 -10.29
C ASN A 106 11.82 -10.52 -11.20
N LEU A 107 13.10 -10.92 -11.32
CA LEU A 107 13.64 -11.96 -12.23
C LEU A 107 13.20 -13.42 -11.96
N LEU A 108 12.16 -13.67 -11.17
CA LEU A 108 11.85 -15.02 -10.65
C LEU A 108 10.99 -15.90 -11.57
N SER A 109 10.81 -15.50 -12.82
CA SER A 109 9.97 -16.22 -13.78
C SER A 109 10.77 -17.24 -14.58
N LYS A 110 10.23 -18.46 -14.75
CA LYS A 110 10.75 -19.46 -15.73
C LYS A 110 10.66 -18.97 -17.19
N ILE A 111 9.90 -17.90 -17.42
CA ILE A 111 9.74 -17.21 -18.71
C ILE A 111 10.67 -15.98 -18.71
N PRO A 112 11.48 -15.76 -19.76
CA PRO A 112 12.49 -14.70 -19.82
C PRO A 112 11.81 -13.34 -20.01
N VAL A 113 11.36 -12.74 -18.93
CA VAL A 113 10.86 -11.37 -18.92
C VAL A 113 11.86 -10.52 -18.16
N ALA A 114 12.36 -9.46 -18.81
CA ALA A 114 13.36 -8.58 -18.23
C ALA A 114 12.83 -7.94 -16.93
N PRO A 115 13.69 -7.77 -15.91
CA PRO A 115 13.33 -7.02 -14.72
C PRO A 115 12.94 -5.61 -15.11
N LYS A 116 11.96 -5.06 -14.41
CA LYS A 116 11.41 -3.74 -14.74
C LYS A 116 10.96 -3.04 -13.47
N LYS A 117 11.44 -1.81 -13.30
CA LYS A 117 10.99 -0.90 -12.26
C LYS A 117 10.02 0.09 -12.88
N TYR A 118 8.74 -0.10 -12.62
CA TYR A 118 7.70 0.64 -13.32
C TYR A 118 7.72 2.13 -12.98
N LEU A 119 8.05 2.50 -11.74
CA LEU A 119 8.16 3.90 -11.33
C LEU A 119 9.29 4.67 -12.04
N GLU A 120 10.31 3.97 -12.57
CA GLU A 120 11.42 4.58 -13.31
C GLU A 120 11.19 4.58 -14.83
N ASP A 121 10.14 3.90 -15.31
CA ASP A 121 9.83 3.80 -16.73
C ASP A 121 8.75 4.79 -17.15
N ASP A 122 8.97 5.42 -18.30
CA ASP A 122 8.02 6.34 -18.95
C ASP A 122 7.35 5.72 -20.18
N ASN A 123 7.83 4.55 -20.63
CA ASN A 123 7.36 3.84 -21.82
C ASN A 123 6.67 2.52 -21.45
N LEU A 124 5.57 2.60 -20.70
CA LEU A 124 4.72 1.45 -20.42
C LEU A 124 3.70 1.20 -21.53
N ASN A 125 3.35 -0.06 -21.70
CA ASN A 125 2.20 -0.49 -22.48
C ASN A 125 1.04 -0.94 -21.58
N GLU A 126 -0.07 -1.27 -22.22
CA GLU A 126 -1.28 -1.76 -21.54
C GLU A 126 -1.03 -3.01 -20.67
N THR A 127 -0.25 -3.97 -21.17
CA THR A 127 0.06 -5.21 -20.45
C THR A 127 0.85 -4.94 -19.17
N ASP A 128 1.74 -3.95 -19.19
CA ASP A 128 2.44 -3.52 -17.99
C ASP A 128 1.49 -2.93 -16.94
N LEU A 129 0.47 -2.16 -17.37
CA LEU A 129 -0.56 -1.64 -16.45
C LEU A 129 -1.39 -2.78 -15.85
N ASP A 130 -1.79 -3.77 -16.65
CA ASP A 130 -2.49 -4.96 -16.16
C ASP A 130 -1.66 -5.71 -15.11
N TRP A 131 -0.35 -5.84 -15.33
CA TRP A 131 0.57 -6.45 -14.39
C TRP A 131 0.62 -5.71 -13.05
N ILE A 132 0.81 -4.38 -13.08
CA ILE A 132 0.86 -3.55 -11.88
C ILE A 132 -0.46 -3.64 -11.11
N ILE A 133 -1.61 -3.48 -11.80
CA ILE A 133 -2.94 -3.60 -11.17
C ILE A 133 -3.12 -4.95 -10.50
N GLY A 134 -2.73 -6.04 -11.18
CA GLY A 134 -2.79 -7.40 -10.62
C GLY A 134 -1.98 -7.52 -9.34
N LYS A 135 -0.73 -7.06 -9.37
CA LYS A 135 0.14 -7.10 -8.19
C LYS A 135 -0.37 -6.27 -7.02
N ILE A 136 -0.86 -5.04 -7.27
CA ILE A 136 -1.44 -4.21 -6.22
C ILE A 136 -2.61 -4.95 -5.57
N LYS A 137 -3.51 -5.56 -6.36
CA LYS A 137 -4.65 -6.33 -5.83
C LYS A 137 -4.20 -7.54 -4.99
N ASP A 138 -3.19 -8.28 -5.45
CA ASP A 138 -2.67 -9.44 -4.73
C ASP A 138 -2.08 -9.05 -3.37
N TYR A 139 -1.21 -8.03 -3.35
CA TYR A 139 -0.61 -7.56 -2.10
C TYR A 139 -1.62 -6.88 -1.18
N TRP A 140 -2.59 -6.16 -1.74
CA TRP A 140 -3.70 -5.60 -0.97
C TRP A 140 -4.54 -6.69 -0.29
N GLY A 141 -4.80 -7.81 -1.00
CA GLY A 141 -5.47 -8.97 -0.43
C GLY A 141 -4.69 -9.55 0.76
N LYS A 142 -3.37 -9.73 0.62
CA LYS A 142 -2.50 -10.19 1.70
C LYS A 142 -2.53 -9.25 2.90
N TYR A 143 -2.40 -7.95 2.66
CA TYR A 143 -2.45 -6.93 3.72
C TYR A 143 -3.80 -6.95 4.45
N SER A 144 -4.91 -7.08 3.72
CA SER A 144 -6.27 -7.13 4.31
C SER A 144 -6.47 -8.35 5.22
N GLN A 145 -5.89 -9.49 4.88
CA GLN A 145 -5.91 -10.70 5.72
C GLN A 145 -5.10 -10.50 7.01
N ILE A 146 -3.92 -9.90 6.90
CA ILE A 146 -3.05 -9.62 8.04
C ILE A 146 -3.67 -8.58 8.98
N TYR A 147 -4.24 -7.52 8.42
CA TYR A 147 -5.04 -6.54 9.16
C TYR A 147 -6.14 -7.22 9.97
N SER A 148 -6.96 -8.05 9.32
CA SER A 148 -8.10 -8.73 9.98
C SER A 148 -7.61 -9.62 11.12
N SER A 149 -6.53 -10.37 10.90
CA SER A 149 -5.93 -11.26 11.90
C SER A 149 -5.36 -10.48 13.09
N ASN A 150 -4.60 -9.41 12.82
CA ASN A 150 -4.00 -8.59 13.87
C ASN A 150 -5.05 -7.84 14.68
N ARG A 151 -6.05 -7.26 14.01
CA ARG A 151 -7.18 -6.60 14.66
C ARG A 151 -7.90 -7.55 15.61
N LEU A 152 -8.20 -8.78 15.17
CA LEU A 152 -8.83 -9.80 16.02
C LEU A 152 -7.98 -10.11 17.27
N ASN A 153 -6.66 -10.29 17.09
CA ASN A 153 -5.76 -10.55 18.21
C ASN A 153 -5.79 -9.46 19.27
N TYR A 154 -5.79 -8.18 18.87
CA TYR A 154 -5.91 -7.07 19.82
C TYR A 154 -7.29 -7.02 20.50
N LEU A 155 -8.37 -7.23 19.75
CA LEU A 155 -9.73 -7.24 20.32
C LEU A 155 -9.92 -8.37 21.35
N LEU A 156 -9.35 -9.54 21.12
CA LEU A 156 -9.39 -10.66 22.07
C LEU A 156 -8.64 -10.33 23.37
N LYS A 157 -7.47 -9.68 23.28
CA LYS A 157 -6.72 -9.19 24.45
C LYS A 157 -7.52 -8.19 25.27
N ILE A 158 -8.14 -7.21 24.60
CA ILE A 158 -8.99 -6.20 25.26
C ILE A 158 -10.17 -6.86 25.99
N SER A 159 -10.72 -7.94 25.41
CA SER A 159 -11.91 -8.61 25.93
C SER A 159 -11.63 -9.55 27.11
N ASN A 160 -10.37 -9.69 27.56
CA ASN A 160 -9.94 -10.68 28.57
C ASN A 160 -10.34 -12.13 28.23
N VAL A 161 -10.51 -12.45 26.94
CA VAL A 161 -10.77 -13.82 26.50
C VAL A 161 -9.43 -14.53 26.45
N ILE A 162 -9.08 -15.25 27.52
CA ILE A 162 -7.95 -16.18 27.54
C ILE A 162 -8.33 -17.34 26.61
N ILE A 163 -7.57 -17.52 25.52
CA ILE A 163 -7.59 -18.76 24.71
C ILE A 163 -6.45 -19.65 25.20
#